data_AF-A0A6M0AQR4-F1
#
_entry.id   AF-A0A6M0AQR4-F1
#
_cell.length_a   1.000
_cell.length_b   1.000
_cell.length_c   1.000
_cell.angle_alpha   90.00
_cell.angle_beta   90.00
_cell.angle_gamma   90.00
#
_symmetry.space_group_name_H-M   'P 1'
#
loop_
_entity.id
_entity.type
_entity.pdbx_description
1 polymer ?
#
loop_
_entity_poly.entity_id
_entity_poly.type
_entity_poly.pdbx_seq_one_letter_code
_entity_poly.pdbx_strand_id
1 'polypeptide(L)' 'MLQAISALTLGFQFASPGPIIVELGPVTIRWYGLLIASAVLIGVSLSQYLAKR' A
#
# COMPACT_ATOMS: atom_id res chain seq x y z
N MET A 1 -4.22 -30.19 23.22
CA MET A 1 -3.38 -29.01 23.50
C MET A 1 -1.92 -29.15 23.03
N LEU A 2 -1.63 -29.94 21.99
CA LEU A 2 -0.25 -30.12 21.47
C LEU A 2 -0.14 -29.93 19.94
N GLN A 3 -1.19 -29.42 19.28
CA GLN A 3 -1.23 -29.19 17.83
C GLN A 3 -0.96 -27.73 17.43
N ALA A 4 -0.79 -26.80 18.38
CA ALA A 4 -0.59 -25.38 18.09
C ALA A 4 0.88 -25.02 17.76
N ILE A 5 1.83 -25.91 18.04
CA ILE A 5 3.27 -25.62 17.95
C ILE A 5 3.78 -25.70 16.50
N SER A 6 3.12 -26.47 15.63
CA SER A 6 3.50 -26.63 14.22
C SER A 6 3.07 -25.48 13.31
N ALA A 7 2.08 -24.67 13.72
CA ALA A 7 1.65 -23.49 12.95
C ALA A 7 2.58 -22.27 13.14
N LEU A 8 3.38 -22.27 14.23
CA LEU A 8 4.19 -21.12 14.64
C LEU A 8 5.49 -20.96 13.82
N THR A 9 5.97 -22.03 13.17
CA THR A 9 7.29 -22.04 12.50
C THR A 9 7.27 -21.62 11.03
N LEU A 10 6.10 -21.59 10.37
CA LEU A 10 5.97 -21.26 8.94
C LEU A 10 4.85 -20.27 8.62
N GLY A 11 4.14 -19.76 9.62
CA GLY A 11 3.07 -18.79 9.42
C GLY A 11 3.61 -17.38 9.28
N PHE A 12 4.04 -16.96 8.08
CA PHE A 12 3.89 -15.55 7.71
C PHE A 12 2.38 -15.26 7.73
N GLN A 13 1.87 -14.82 8.87
CA GLN A 13 0.48 -14.43 8.98
C GLN A 13 0.28 -13.23 8.07
N PHE A 14 -0.46 -13.41 6.97
CA PHE A 14 -0.90 -12.33 6.10
C PHE A 14 -1.87 -11.44 6.87
N ALA A 15 -1.34 -10.59 7.74
CA ALA A 15 -2.09 -9.49 8.31
C ALA A 15 -2.21 -8.45 7.20
N SER A 16 -3.43 -8.18 6.74
CA SER A 16 -3.66 -7.07 5.84
C SER A 16 -3.14 -5.80 6.53
N PRO A 17 -2.16 -5.08 5.97
CA PRO A 17 -1.77 -3.81 6.53
C PRO A 17 -3.03 -2.95 6.61
N GLY A 18 -3.29 -2.35 7.78
CA GLY A 18 -4.47 -1.53 7.98
C GLY A 18 -4.57 -0.43 6.90
N PRO A 19 -5.75 0.19 6.73
CA PRO A 19 -5.99 1.15 5.65
C PRO A 19 -5.11 2.42 5.74
N ILE A 20 -4.46 2.65 6.88
CA ILE A 20 -3.66 3.83 7.20
C ILE A 20 -2.17 3.48 7.03
N ILE A 21 -1.46 4.31 6.27
CA ILE A 21 0.01 4.23 6.12
C ILE A 21 0.66 5.02 7.25
N VAL A 22 0.27 6.28 7.42
CA VAL A 22 0.82 7.19 8.43
C VAL A 22 -0.31 8.07 8.95
N GLU A 23 -0.34 8.28 10.25
CA GLU A 23 -1.22 9.24 10.91
C GLU A 23 -0.37 10.35 11.53
N LEU A 24 -0.56 11.58 11.03
CA LEU A 24 0.13 12.78 11.46
C LEU A 24 -0.91 13.73 12.08
N GLY A 25 -1.30 13.46 13.33
CA GLY A 25 -2.32 14.24 14.04
C GLY A 25 -3.66 14.25 13.27
N PRO A 26 -4.17 15.41 12.81
CA PRO A 26 -5.41 15.47 12.03
C PRO A 26 -5.27 14.94 10.60
N VAL A 27 -4.05 14.66 10.12
CA VAL A 27 -3.79 14.22 8.74
C VAL A 27 -3.54 12.72 8.71
N THR A 28 -4.45 11.96 8.11
CA THR A 28 -4.29 10.52 7.91
C THR A 28 -3.97 10.21 6.44
N ILE A 29 -2.81 9.62 6.18
CA ILE A 29 -2.43 9.12 4.86
C ILE A 29 -2.85 7.66 4.76
N ARG A 30 -3.66 7.34 3.75
CA ARG A 30 -4.21 6.00 3.49
C ARG A 30 -3.62 5.39 2.24
N TRP A 31 -3.64 4.06 2.14
CA TRP A 31 -3.06 3.32 1.02
C TRP A 31 -3.61 3.73 -0.35
N TYR A 32 -4.92 3.95 -0.44
CA TYR A 32 -5.53 4.38 -1.70
C TYR A 32 -5.04 5.77 -2.14
N GLY A 33 -4.73 6.67 -1.20
CA GLY A 33 -4.22 8.00 -1.54
C GLY A 33 -2.87 7.93 -2.24
N LEU A 34 -1.98 7.06 -1.75
CA LEU A 34 -0.69 6.79 -2.37
C LEU A 34 -0.84 6.20 -3.77
N LEU A 35 -1.75 5.23 -3.93
CA LEU A 35 -2.02 4.60 -5.23
C LEU A 35 -2.57 5.62 -6.25
N ILE A 36 -3.52 6.45 -5.84
CA ILE A 36 -4.12 7.49 -6.70
C ILE A 36 -3.07 8.51 -7.10
N ALA A 37 -2.29 9.03 -6.14
CA ALA A 37 -1.23 10.00 -6.43
C ALA A 37 -0.21 9.42 -7.43
N SER A 38 0.18 8.16 -7.25
CA SER A 38 1.10 7.48 -8.16
C SER A 38 0.52 7.33 -9.56
N ALA A 39 -0.75 6.91 -9.67
CA ALA A 39 -1.43 6.78 -10.95
C ALA A 39 -1.52 8.12 -11.69
N VAL A 40 -1.85 9.22 -10.99
CA VAL A 40 -1.91 10.55 -11.57
C VAL A 40 -0.54 11.01 -12.05
N LEU A 41 0.51 10.87 -11.22
CA LEU A 41 1.88 11.27 -11.59
C LEU A 41 2.37 10.52 -12.83
N ILE A 42 2.15 9.20 -12.88
CA ILE A 42 2.53 8.37 -14.03
C ILE A 42 1.71 8.77 -15.27
N GLY A 43 0.39 8.90 -15.13
CA GLY A 43 -0.50 9.26 -16.23
C GLY A 43 -0.14 10.61 -16.86
N VAL A 44 0.06 11.63 -16.02
CA VAL A 44 0.45 12.97 -16.47
C VAL A 44 1.84 12.94 -17.14
N SER A 45 2.80 12.23 -16.55
CA SER A 45 4.16 12.11 -17.12
C SER A 45 4.13 11.44 -18.49
N LEU A 46 3.33 10.38 -18.66
CA LEU A 46 3.14 9.70 -19.94
C LEU A 46 2.46 10.60 -20.95
N SER A 47 1.38 11.30 -20.58
CA SER A 47 0.70 12.25 -21.47
C SER A 47 1.65 13.36 -21.94
N GLN A 48 2.47 13.91 -21.05
CA GLN A 48 3.48 14.92 -21.42
C GLN A 48 4.55 14.34 -22.35
N TYR A 49 4.96 13.10 -22.14
CA TYR A 49 5.93 12.44 -23.00
C TYR A 49 5.36 12.22 -24.42
N LEU A 50 4.11 11.74 -24.52
CA LEU A 50 3.44 11.55 -25.79
C LEU A 50 3.18 12.88 -26.51
N ALA A 51 2.81 13.94 -25.78
CA ALA A 51 2.53 15.24 -26.38
C ALA A 51 3.77 15.94 -26.96
N LYS A 52 4.97 15.57 -26.50
CA LYS A 52 6.24 16.08 -27.02
C LYS A 52 6.76 15.31 -28.23
N ARG A 53 6.14 14.17 -28.55
CA ARG A 53 6.51 13.30 -29.68
C ARG A 53 5.61 13.59 -30.87
#